data_AF-A0A8I2J4D2-F1
#
_entry.id   AF-A0A8I2J4D2-F1
#
_cell.length_a   1.000
_cell.length_b   1.000
_cell.length_c   1.000
_cell.angle_alpha   90.00
_cell.angle_beta   90.00
_cell.angle_gamma   90.00
#
_symmetry.space_group_name_H-M   'P 1'
#
loop_
_entity.id
_entity.type
_entity.pdbx_description
1 polymer ?
#
loop_
_entity_poly.entity_id
_entity_poly.type
_entity_poly.pdbx_seq_one_letter_code
_entity_poly.pdbx_strand_id
1 'polypeptide(L)'
;MGHLSQHPGEEAAPTSAPGPGPAPQGPRWEQWQLDRRNRRLGHAGVARAQDILARRYRLECADAAFELLKASSQRSNVKLHTLADAVVRTPAPDRDATTWFPGRARSGPPRLPGLRLEAGAHDSQGAVLKATLHRLLTITQTPMGNVQLAESGRLHLARHTGLNKYFTDFFAFVETPTTLCAQAASARRQVTVRDVGTAAVFDEASRRAILQTGSRAAHSVPLTSVKGRVLGMISSHHERPLTGFSRPQLTALHQTGSDVGRWLSWHWDTVVLDALERLHAEALGACG
;
A
#
# COMPACT_ATOMS: atom_id res chain seq x y z
N MET A 1 69.24 -36.43 5.57
CA MET A 1 69.42 -35.43 4.50
C MET A 1 68.18 -35.55 3.62
N GLY A 2 67.16 -34.70 3.60
CA GLY A 2 67.07 -33.29 3.97
C GLY A 2 66.59 -32.52 2.73
N HIS A 3 65.27 -32.39 2.54
CA HIS A 3 64.63 -31.13 2.13
C HIS A 3 63.10 -31.26 2.14
N LEU A 4 62.49 -30.71 3.19
CA LEU A 4 61.09 -30.28 3.20
C LEU A 4 61.03 -28.97 2.39
N SER A 5 60.15 -28.90 1.40
CA SER A 5 59.78 -27.63 0.76
C SER A 5 58.42 -27.20 1.34
N GLN A 6 58.48 -26.23 2.24
CA GLN A 6 57.32 -25.53 2.79
C GLN A 6 56.88 -24.48 1.75
N HIS A 7 55.69 -24.64 1.19
CA HIS A 7 55.00 -23.54 0.51
C HIS A 7 54.29 -22.68 1.56
N PRO A 8 54.52 -21.36 1.61
CA PRO A 8 53.78 -20.49 2.51
C PRO A 8 52.33 -20.36 2.01
N GLY A 9 51.39 -20.49 2.95
CA GLY A 9 49.97 -20.29 2.70
C GLY A 9 49.69 -18.85 2.28
N GLU A 10 48.98 -18.70 1.17
CA GLU A 10 48.31 -17.45 0.83
C GLU A 10 47.18 -17.23 1.84
N GLU A 11 47.51 -16.46 2.88
CA GLU A 11 46.57 -15.88 3.81
C GLU A 11 45.72 -14.87 3.03
N ALA A 12 44.54 -15.31 2.60
CA ALA A 12 43.58 -14.46 1.91
C ALA A 12 43.22 -13.27 2.80
N ALA A 13 43.67 -12.08 2.38
CA ALA A 13 43.36 -10.82 3.04
C ALA A 13 41.84 -10.68 3.24
N PRO A 14 41.38 -10.18 4.40
CA PRO A 14 39.96 -9.98 4.62
C PRO A 14 39.43 -8.97 3.60
N THR A 15 38.53 -9.43 2.72
CA THR A 15 37.74 -8.58 1.83
C THR A 15 37.09 -7.48 2.65
N SER A 16 37.60 -6.26 2.48
CA SER A 16 37.07 -5.04 3.10
C SER A 16 35.57 -4.96 2.84
N ALA A 17 34.78 -4.78 3.91
CA ALA A 17 33.36 -4.51 3.80
C ALA A 17 33.15 -3.31 2.84
N PRO A 18 32.18 -3.36 1.92
CA PRO A 18 31.93 -2.26 1.02
C PRO A 18 31.61 -1.00 1.84
N GLY A 19 32.41 0.05 1.64
CA GLY A 19 32.23 1.33 2.30
C GLY A 19 30.84 1.92 2.05
N PRO A 20 30.39 2.87 2.88
CA PRO A 20 29.10 3.51 2.68
C PRO A 20 29.08 4.15 1.29
N GLY A 21 28.16 3.68 0.44
CA GLY A 21 27.93 4.26 -0.89
C GLY A 21 27.70 5.78 -0.82
N PRO A 22 27.96 6.50 -1.93
CA PRO A 22 27.97 7.97 -1.95
C PRO A 22 26.70 8.56 -1.37
N ALA A 23 26.86 9.64 -0.60
CA ALA A 23 25.74 10.34 0.01
C ALA A 23 24.78 10.87 -1.08
N PRO A 24 23.47 10.79 -0.84
CA PRO A 24 22.48 11.22 -1.82
C PRO A 24 22.62 12.71 -2.21
N GLN A 25 22.71 13.07 -3.50
CA GLN A 25 23.09 14.42 -4.00
C GLN A 25 21.94 15.32 -4.58
N GLY A 26 20.67 14.98 -4.42
CA GLY A 26 19.54 15.76 -4.99
C GLY A 26 19.04 16.92 -4.10
N PRO A 27 18.05 17.73 -4.52
CA PRO A 27 17.39 18.67 -3.63
C PRO A 27 16.50 17.92 -2.62
N ARG A 28 16.59 18.29 -1.34
CA ARG A 28 15.73 17.73 -0.28
C ARG A 28 14.37 18.40 -0.40
N TRP A 29 13.29 17.62 -0.35
CA TRP A 29 11.96 18.22 -0.23
C TRP A 29 11.83 18.81 1.16
N GLU A 30 11.45 20.08 1.24
CA GLU A 30 11.15 20.70 2.51
C GLU A 30 9.82 20.17 3.06
N GLN A 31 9.69 20.15 4.38
CA GLN A 31 8.52 19.55 5.04
C GLN A 31 7.20 20.20 4.59
N TRP A 32 7.16 21.53 4.46
CA TRP A 32 5.97 22.24 3.99
C TRP A 32 5.59 21.90 2.53
N GLN A 33 6.57 21.55 1.69
CA GLN A 33 6.31 21.13 0.31
C GLN A 33 5.60 19.78 0.28
N LEU A 34 6.06 18.84 1.11
CA LEU A 34 5.42 17.54 1.30
C LEU A 34 4.02 17.70 1.89
N ASP A 35 3.86 18.52 2.92
CA ASP A 35 2.56 18.77 3.57
C ASP A 35 1.56 19.38 2.57
N ARG A 36 1.98 20.38 1.79
CA ARG A 36 1.14 21.00 0.75
C ARG A 36 0.75 20.01 -0.33
N ARG A 37 1.70 19.20 -0.81
CA ARG A 37 1.45 18.15 -1.81
C ARG A 37 0.45 17.13 -1.28
N ASN A 38 0.71 16.58 -0.09
CA ASN A 38 -0.11 15.53 0.51
C ASN A 38 -1.53 16.03 0.83
N ARG A 39 -1.66 17.28 1.30
CA ARG A 39 -2.96 17.93 1.47
C ARG A 39 -3.72 18.00 0.14
N ARG A 40 -3.09 18.55 -0.91
CA ARG A 40 -3.70 18.64 -2.25
C ARG A 40 -4.15 17.27 -2.77
N LEU A 41 -3.28 16.26 -2.67
CA LEU A 41 -3.56 14.91 -3.16
C LEU A 41 -4.67 14.22 -2.35
N GLY A 42 -4.66 14.35 -1.03
CA GLY A 42 -5.71 13.80 -0.16
C GLY A 42 -7.08 14.42 -0.41
N HIS A 43 -7.15 15.73 -0.67
CA HIS A 43 -8.42 16.41 -0.96
C HIS A 43 -8.93 16.17 -2.37
N ALA A 44 -8.05 15.99 -3.37
CA ALA A 44 -8.45 15.88 -4.77
C ALA A 44 -9.44 14.72 -5.03
N GLY A 45 -9.24 13.56 -4.39
CA GLY A 45 -10.15 12.42 -4.52
C GLY A 45 -11.53 12.69 -3.94
N VAL A 46 -11.58 13.32 -2.77
CA VAL A 46 -12.83 13.66 -2.08
C VAL A 46 -13.60 14.75 -2.85
N ALA A 47 -12.92 15.81 -3.28
CA ALA A 47 -13.54 16.87 -4.08
C ALA A 47 -14.14 16.32 -5.38
N ARG A 48 -13.42 15.44 -6.08
CA ARG A 48 -13.95 14.79 -7.29
C ARG A 48 -15.18 13.93 -7.00
N ALA A 49 -15.21 13.22 -5.87
CA ALA A 49 -16.38 12.46 -5.46
C ALA A 49 -17.56 13.39 -5.14
N GLN A 50 -17.35 14.50 -4.44
CA GLN A 50 -18.39 15.51 -4.18
C GLN A 50 -19.00 16.03 -5.48
N ASP A 51 -18.20 16.39 -6.48
CA ASP A 51 -18.68 16.87 -7.79
C ASP A 51 -19.49 15.81 -8.55
N ILE A 52 -19.15 14.53 -8.40
CA ILE A 52 -19.91 13.42 -8.99
C ILE A 52 -21.25 13.28 -8.28
N LEU A 53 -21.26 13.29 -6.93
CA LEU A 53 -22.47 13.14 -6.12
C LEU A 53 -23.43 14.31 -6.29
N ALA A 54 -22.92 15.54 -6.26
CA ALA A 54 -23.72 16.75 -6.45
C ALA A 54 -24.47 16.72 -7.78
N ARG A 55 -23.80 16.34 -8.87
CA ARG A 55 -24.44 16.19 -10.19
C ARG A 55 -25.37 14.99 -10.27
N ARG A 56 -24.97 13.85 -9.69
CA ARG A 56 -25.74 12.60 -9.75
C ARG A 56 -27.09 12.71 -9.03
N TYR A 57 -27.09 13.37 -7.87
CA TYR A 57 -28.27 13.49 -7.00
C TYR A 57 -28.86 14.90 -6.97
N ARG A 58 -28.36 15.83 -7.81
CA ARG A 58 -28.82 17.23 -7.87
C ARG A 58 -28.78 17.93 -6.51
N LEU A 59 -27.71 17.71 -5.74
CA LEU A 59 -27.54 18.31 -4.42
C LEU A 59 -27.25 19.81 -4.55
N GLU A 60 -27.74 20.59 -3.59
CA GLU A 60 -27.71 22.06 -3.64
C GLU A 60 -26.29 22.65 -3.62
N CYS A 61 -25.35 22.00 -2.93
CA CYS A 61 -23.98 22.47 -2.80
C CYS A 61 -22.97 21.34 -2.53
N ALA A 62 -21.68 21.67 -2.61
CA ALA A 62 -20.59 20.73 -2.34
C ALA A 62 -20.57 20.21 -0.89
N ASP A 63 -21.08 21.00 0.07
CA ASP A 63 -21.15 20.61 1.48
C ASP A 63 -22.18 19.49 1.71
N ALA A 64 -23.34 19.57 1.04
CA ALA A 64 -24.34 18.50 1.08
C ALA A 64 -23.76 17.17 0.52
N ALA A 65 -22.98 17.25 -0.56
CA ALA A 65 -22.29 16.09 -1.13
C ALA A 65 -21.22 15.51 -0.18
N PHE A 66 -20.50 16.37 0.55
CA PHE A 66 -19.52 15.93 1.55
C PHE A 66 -20.19 15.26 2.74
N GLU A 67 -21.25 15.85 3.29
CA GLU A 67 -21.97 15.29 4.43
C GLU A 67 -22.65 13.96 4.08
N LEU A 68 -23.21 13.82 2.86
CA LEU A 68 -23.69 12.53 2.37
C LEU A 68 -22.55 11.49 2.38
N LEU A 69 -21.41 11.81 1.76
CA LEU A 69 -20.25 10.91 1.70
C LEU A 69 -19.75 10.52 3.09
N LYS A 70 -19.69 11.48 4.01
CA LYS A 70 -19.25 11.31 5.40
C LYS A 70 -20.21 10.47 6.22
N ALA A 71 -21.51 10.73 6.13
CA ALA A 71 -22.55 9.96 6.82
C ALA A 71 -22.52 8.48 6.37
N SER A 72 -22.50 8.24 5.05
CA SER A 72 -22.44 6.87 4.51
C SER A 72 -21.14 6.15 4.88
N SER A 73 -20.01 6.87 4.89
CA SER A 73 -18.70 6.37 5.34
C SER A 73 -18.75 5.90 6.80
N GLN A 74 -19.27 6.73 7.69
CA GLN A 74 -19.39 6.41 9.13
C GLN A 74 -20.32 5.22 9.37
N ARG A 75 -21.52 5.24 8.79
CA ARG A 75 -22.54 4.18 8.95
C ARG A 75 -22.08 2.83 8.42
N SER A 76 -21.25 2.84 7.38
CA SER A 76 -20.72 1.62 6.76
C SER A 76 -19.37 1.19 7.34
N ASN A 77 -18.80 1.94 8.28
CA ASN A 77 -17.45 1.73 8.81
C ASN A 77 -16.37 1.62 7.70
N VAL A 78 -16.54 2.39 6.63
CA VAL A 78 -15.58 2.48 5.50
C VAL A 78 -14.91 3.84 5.57
N LYS A 79 -13.59 3.91 5.36
CA LYS A 79 -12.88 5.19 5.38
C LYS A 79 -13.40 6.13 4.29
N LEU A 80 -13.52 7.43 4.61
CA LEU A 80 -14.05 8.44 3.69
C LEU A 80 -13.36 8.44 2.32
N HIS A 81 -12.02 8.36 2.28
CA HIS A 81 -11.26 8.34 1.03
C HIS A 81 -11.50 7.08 0.21
N THR A 82 -11.68 5.92 0.86
CA THR A 82 -12.01 4.67 0.18
C THR A 82 -13.40 4.75 -0.46
N LEU A 83 -14.38 5.33 0.25
CA LEU A 83 -15.71 5.56 -0.31
C LEU A 83 -15.68 6.59 -1.45
N ALA A 84 -14.87 7.66 -1.31
CA ALA A 84 -14.65 8.64 -2.36
C ALA A 84 -14.05 8.01 -3.63
N ASP A 85 -13.00 7.17 -3.49
CA ASP A 85 -12.41 6.42 -4.60
C ASP A 85 -13.45 5.49 -5.25
N ALA A 86 -14.30 4.86 -4.45
CA ALA A 86 -15.41 4.02 -4.93
C ALA A 86 -16.44 4.81 -5.75
N VAL A 87 -16.83 6.01 -5.30
CA VAL A 87 -17.72 6.91 -6.06
C VAL A 87 -17.09 7.28 -7.41
N VAL A 88 -15.79 7.57 -7.43
CA VAL A 88 -15.06 7.98 -8.63
C VAL A 88 -14.93 6.84 -9.64
N ARG A 89 -14.74 5.59 -9.17
CA ARG A 89 -14.43 4.44 -10.03
C ARG A 89 -15.64 3.60 -10.42
N THR A 90 -16.75 3.75 -9.73
CA THR A 90 -17.95 2.95 -9.97
C THR A 90 -18.89 3.70 -10.92
N PRO A 91 -19.34 3.05 -12.01
CA PRO A 91 -20.41 3.59 -12.85
C PRO A 91 -21.63 4.00 -12.02
N ALA A 92 -22.32 5.06 -12.47
CA ALA A 92 -23.56 5.48 -11.84
C ALA A 92 -24.63 4.36 -11.93
N PRO A 93 -25.56 4.29 -10.96
CA PRO A 93 -26.77 3.49 -11.16
C PRO A 93 -27.57 4.04 -12.35
N ASP A 94 -28.44 3.21 -12.92
CA ASP A 94 -29.36 3.64 -13.97
C ASP A 94 -30.25 4.79 -13.47
N ARG A 95 -30.73 5.62 -14.41
CA ARG A 95 -31.66 6.71 -14.07
C ARG A 95 -32.91 6.10 -13.43
N ASP A 96 -33.29 6.61 -12.27
CA ASP A 96 -34.45 6.18 -11.47
C ASP A 96 -34.34 4.78 -10.84
N ALA A 97 -33.17 4.14 -10.90
CA ALA A 97 -32.93 2.92 -10.16
C ALA A 97 -33.03 3.20 -8.65
N THR A 98 -33.76 2.33 -7.94
CA THR A 98 -33.84 2.35 -6.47
C THR A 98 -32.72 1.53 -5.82
N THR A 99 -32.01 0.73 -6.62
CA THR A 99 -30.86 -0.07 -6.19
C THR A 99 -29.70 0.13 -7.15
N TRP A 100 -28.48 0.20 -6.61
CA TRP A 100 -27.29 0.42 -7.42
C TRP A 100 -26.76 -0.88 -8.02
N PHE A 101 -26.81 -1.98 -7.27
CA PHE A 101 -26.23 -3.26 -7.71
C PHE A 101 -27.24 -4.41 -7.65
N PRO A 102 -28.25 -4.43 -8.55
CA PRO A 102 -29.25 -5.47 -8.57
C PRO A 102 -28.61 -6.85 -8.81
N GLY A 103 -29.02 -7.85 -8.02
CA GLY A 103 -28.56 -9.23 -8.16
C GLY A 103 -27.10 -9.50 -7.74
N ARG A 104 -26.42 -8.55 -7.07
CA ARG A 104 -25.06 -8.77 -6.58
C ARG A 104 -25.03 -9.91 -5.54
N ALA A 105 -24.34 -10.99 -5.87
CA ALA A 105 -24.14 -12.11 -4.95
C ALA A 105 -23.29 -11.68 -3.74
N ARG A 106 -23.75 -12.04 -2.54
CA ARG A 106 -23.00 -11.83 -1.29
C ARG A 106 -22.25 -13.11 -0.92
N SER A 107 -20.96 -12.99 -0.66
CA SER A 107 -20.14 -14.08 -0.13
C SER A 107 -19.44 -13.66 1.16
N GLY A 108 -19.09 -14.62 2.01
CA GLY A 108 -18.31 -14.35 3.23
C GLY A 108 -16.85 -14.01 2.92
N PRO A 109 -16.13 -13.40 3.89
CA PRO A 109 -14.73 -13.05 3.71
C PRO A 109 -13.87 -14.28 3.37
N PRO A 110 -12.98 -14.21 2.36
CA PRO A 110 -12.00 -15.25 2.12
C PRO A 110 -11.14 -15.51 3.35
N ARG A 111 -10.70 -16.77 3.52
CA ARG A 111 -9.77 -17.13 4.58
C ARG A 111 -8.46 -16.37 4.42
N LEU A 112 -7.84 -16.03 5.54
CA LEU A 112 -6.54 -15.37 5.64
C LEU A 112 -5.53 -16.24 6.41
N PRO A 113 -5.07 -17.36 5.83
CA PRO A 113 -4.12 -18.26 6.48
C PRO A 113 -2.88 -17.52 7.00
N GLY A 114 -2.53 -17.81 8.25
CA GLY A 114 -1.32 -17.27 8.87
C GLY A 114 -1.40 -15.80 9.29
N LEU A 115 -2.50 -15.10 9.05
CA LEU A 115 -2.81 -13.86 9.75
C LEU A 115 -3.48 -14.18 11.09
N ARG A 116 -3.00 -13.53 12.14
CA ARG A 116 -3.62 -13.56 13.47
C ARG A 116 -4.57 -12.37 13.57
N LEU A 117 -5.86 -12.66 13.58
CA LEU A 117 -6.94 -11.68 13.68
C LEU A 117 -7.77 -11.98 14.92
N GLU A 118 -8.24 -10.94 15.59
CA GLU A 118 -9.20 -11.06 16.69
C GLU A 118 -10.57 -11.52 16.17
N ALA A 119 -11.36 -12.14 17.04
CA ALA A 119 -12.73 -12.52 16.70
C ALA A 119 -13.54 -11.29 16.23
N GLY A 120 -14.25 -11.43 15.11
CA GLY A 120 -15.05 -10.34 14.53
C GLY A 120 -14.25 -9.30 13.73
N ALA A 121 -12.92 -9.42 13.61
CA ALA A 121 -12.10 -8.47 12.84
C ALA A 121 -11.88 -8.87 11.37
N HIS A 122 -12.62 -9.87 10.88
CA HIS A 122 -12.41 -10.50 9.56
C HIS A 122 -12.91 -9.67 8.37
N ASP A 123 -13.79 -8.70 8.61
CA ASP A 123 -14.28 -7.73 7.62
C ASP A 123 -13.60 -6.36 7.75
N SER A 124 -12.92 -6.10 8.87
CA SER A 124 -12.20 -4.85 9.12
C SER A 124 -10.90 -4.75 8.31
N GLN A 125 -10.90 -3.88 7.31
CA GLN A 125 -9.70 -3.57 6.53
C GLN A 125 -8.54 -3.14 7.43
N GLY A 126 -8.79 -2.26 8.41
CA GLY A 126 -7.75 -1.80 9.33
C GLY A 126 -7.07 -2.93 10.10
N ALA A 127 -7.84 -3.91 10.58
CA ALA A 127 -7.33 -5.06 11.29
C ALA A 127 -6.54 -6.01 10.37
N VAL A 128 -7.05 -6.28 9.17
CA VAL A 128 -6.37 -7.12 8.18
C VAL A 128 -5.05 -6.51 7.75
N LEU A 129 -4.99 -5.21 7.46
CA LEU A 129 -3.73 -4.54 7.10
C LEU A 129 -2.72 -4.54 8.26
N LYS A 130 -3.19 -4.38 9.50
CA LYS A 130 -2.33 -4.49 10.71
C LYS A 130 -1.72 -5.89 10.83
N ALA A 131 -2.54 -6.93 10.73
CA ALA A 131 -2.08 -8.30 10.81
C ALA A 131 -1.14 -8.65 9.64
N THR A 132 -1.43 -8.14 8.44
CA THR A 132 -0.59 -8.31 7.25
C THR A 132 0.79 -7.70 7.44
N LEU A 133 0.85 -6.46 7.95
CA LEU A 133 2.12 -5.81 8.27
C LEU A 133 2.89 -6.61 9.32
N HIS A 134 2.24 -7.05 10.40
CA HIS A 134 2.88 -7.89 11.41
C HIS A 134 3.47 -9.16 10.80
N ARG A 135 2.69 -9.91 10.01
CA ARG A 135 3.16 -11.13 9.35
C ARG A 135 4.35 -10.88 8.43
N LEU A 136 4.33 -9.79 7.64
CA LEU A 136 5.46 -9.38 6.81
C LEU A 136 6.73 -9.21 7.65
N LEU A 137 6.64 -8.43 8.73
CA LEU A 137 7.76 -8.14 9.63
C LEU A 137 8.28 -9.41 10.31
N THR A 138 7.39 -10.32 10.70
CA THR A 138 7.77 -11.64 11.24
C THR A 138 8.51 -12.49 10.19
N ILE A 139 8.04 -12.56 8.94
CA ILE A 139 8.72 -13.38 7.93
C ILE A 139 10.08 -12.78 7.55
N THR A 140 10.16 -11.45 7.50
CA THR A 140 11.34 -10.72 7.03
C THR A 140 12.30 -10.32 8.15
N GLN A 141 11.94 -10.56 9.42
CA GLN A 141 12.78 -10.31 10.60
C GLN A 141 13.31 -8.88 10.69
N THR A 142 12.41 -7.90 10.50
CA THR A 142 12.72 -6.48 10.61
C THR A 142 11.62 -5.74 11.39
N PRO A 143 11.95 -4.67 12.13
CA PRO A 143 10.97 -3.81 12.77
C PRO A 143 10.35 -2.75 11.82
N MET A 144 10.87 -2.59 10.60
CA MET A 144 10.45 -1.52 9.68
C MET A 144 9.65 -2.06 8.50
N GLY A 145 8.48 -1.47 8.27
CA GLY A 145 7.66 -1.85 7.12
C GLY A 145 6.44 -0.97 6.92
N ASN A 146 5.84 -1.10 5.73
CA ASN A 146 4.63 -0.39 5.37
C ASN A 146 3.66 -1.26 4.56
N VAL A 147 2.43 -0.77 4.51
CA VAL A 147 1.35 -1.22 3.65
C VAL A 147 0.90 -0.04 2.83
N GLN A 148 0.84 -0.23 1.52
CA GLN A 148 0.26 0.73 0.59
C GLN A 148 -0.94 0.09 -0.12
N LEU A 149 -2.00 0.85 -0.39
CA LEU A 149 -3.14 0.38 -1.17
C LEU A 149 -3.22 1.14 -2.48
N ALA A 150 -3.70 0.46 -3.52
CA ALA A 150 -3.88 1.04 -4.85
C ALA A 150 -5.24 1.74 -4.97
N GLU A 151 -5.22 3.05 -5.19
CA GLU A 151 -6.40 3.91 -5.38
C GLU A 151 -6.15 4.86 -6.55
N SER A 152 -7.11 4.95 -7.49
CA SER A 152 -7.05 5.84 -8.65
C SER A 152 -5.68 5.89 -9.39
N GLY A 153 -5.04 4.72 -9.56
CA GLY A 153 -3.76 4.59 -10.27
C GLY A 153 -2.52 4.98 -9.44
N ARG A 154 -2.66 5.20 -8.14
CA ARG A 154 -1.59 5.57 -7.20
C ARG A 154 -1.56 4.61 -6.03
N LEU A 155 -0.40 4.49 -5.39
CA LEU A 155 -0.28 3.81 -4.10
C LEU A 155 -0.35 4.84 -2.99
N HIS A 156 -1.25 4.66 -2.02
CA HIS A 156 -1.31 5.49 -0.82
C HIS A 156 -0.77 4.72 0.38
N LEU A 157 -0.06 5.40 1.29
CA LEU A 157 0.44 4.80 2.53
C LEU A 157 -0.72 4.55 3.51
N ALA A 158 -1.13 3.30 3.65
CA ALA A 158 -2.26 2.91 4.49
C ALA A 158 -1.85 2.58 5.94
N ARG A 159 -0.64 2.06 6.13
CA ARG A 159 -0.09 1.70 7.44
C ARG A 159 1.43 1.62 7.40
N HIS A 160 2.10 1.89 8.52
CA HIS A 160 3.54 1.70 8.66
C HIS A 160 3.95 1.45 10.12
N THR A 161 5.19 1.03 10.31
CA THR A 161 5.89 0.97 11.60
C THR A 161 7.40 1.06 11.37
N GLY A 162 8.13 1.62 12.33
CA GLY A 162 9.59 1.79 12.25
C GLY A 162 10.07 2.76 11.16
N LEU A 163 9.18 3.58 10.59
CA LEU A 163 9.49 4.52 9.52
C LEU A 163 9.26 5.96 10.00
N ASN A 164 10.20 6.86 9.72
CA ASN A 164 10.16 8.24 10.21
C ASN A 164 9.15 9.12 9.44
N LYS A 165 8.81 10.30 10.01
CA LYS A 165 7.83 11.23 9.43
C LYS A 165 8.18 11.65 7.99
N TYR A 166 9.47 11.92 7.74
CA TYR A 166 9.91 12.33 6.41
C TYR A 166 9.64 11.26 5.36
N PHE A 167 9.94 9.99 5.66
CA PHE A 167 9.60 8.86 4.81
C PHE A 167 8.09 8.76 4.58
N THR A 168 7.30 8.83 5.66
CA THR A 168 5.84 8.61 5.57
C THR A 168 5.18 9.71 4.75
N ASP A 169 5.63 10.95 4.87
CA ASP A 169 5.10 12.06 4.08
C ASP A 169 5.60 12.01 2.63
N PHE A 170 6.87 11.64 2.43
CA PHE A 170 7.43 11.50 1.09
C PHE A 170 6.74 10.40 0.29
N PHE A 171 6.40 9.28 0.92
CA PHE A 171 5.73 8.13 0.31
C PHE A 171 4.22 8.05 0.63
N ALA A 172 3.62 9.14 1.12
CA ALA A 172 2.18 9.19 1.43
C ALA A 172 1.33 8.87 0.20
N PHE A 173 1.74 9.39 -0.96
CA PHE A 173 1.16 9.12 -2.27
C PHE A 173 2.29 8.83 -3.26
N VAL A 174 2.24 7.69 -3.93
CA VAL A 174 3.25 7.23 -4.89
C VAL A 174 2.59 7.06 -6.26
N GLU A 175 3.03 7.87 -7.24
CA GLU A 175 2.34 8.03 -8.53
C GLU A 175 2.85 7.09 -9.66
N THR A 176 3.83 6.21 -9.39
CA THR A 176 4.52 5.28 -10.32
C THR A 176 5.29 5.95 -11.48
N PRO A 177 6.42 5.41 -12.02
CA PRO A 177 7.14 4.15 -11.76
C PRO A 177 8.52 4.30 -11.07
N THR A 178 8.86 5.42 -10.44
CA THR A 178 10.24 5.67 -9.93
C THR A 178 10.57 5.05 -8.55
N THR A 179 9.70 4.18 -8.03
CA THR A 179 9.91 3.54 -6.71
C THR A 179 9.85 2.02 -6.80
N LEU A 180 10.52 1.35 -5.86
CA LEU A 180 10.53 -0.12 -5.75
C LEU A 180 9.11 -0.72 -5.73
N CYS A 181 8.20 -0.11 -4.95
CA CYS A 181 6.81 -0.55 -4.88
C CYS A 181 6.11 -0.46 -6.24
N ALA A 182 6.41 0.57 -7.02
CA ALA A 182 5.87 0.74 -8.36
C ALA A 182 6.42 -0.31 -9.35
N GLN A 183 7.71 -0.63 -9.27
CA GLN A 183 8.30 -1.69 -10.09
C GLN A 183 7.71 -3.06 -9.74
N ALA A 184 7.57 -3.38 -8.45
CA ALA A 184 6.96 -4.63 -8.00
C ALA A 184 5.48 -4.74 -8.43
N ALA A 185 4.75 -3.63 -8.37
CA ALA A 185 3.37 -3.55 -8.89
C ALA A 185 3.33 -3.80 -10.41
N SER A 186 4.20 -3.15 -11.18
CA SER A 186 4.29 -3.35 -12.63
C SER A 186 4.68 -4.78 -13.01
N ALA A 187 5.66 -5.35 -12.30
CA ALA A 187 6.16 -6.69 -12.55
C ALA A 187 5.27 -7.80 -11.97
N ARG A 188 4.27 -7.43 -11.16
CA ARG A 188 3.34 -8.34 -10.44
C ARG A 188 4.05 -9.47 -9.71
N ARG A 189 5.24 -9.18 -9.19
CA ARG A 189 6.09 -10.13 -8.48
C ARG A 189 6.81 -9.45 -7.33
N GLN A 190 7.29 -10.26 -6.40
CA GLN A 190 8.11 -9.78 -5.31
C GLN A 190 9.43 -9.21 -5.86
N VAL A 191 9.87 -8.08 -5.30
CA VAL A 191 11.12 -7.42 -5.69
C VAL A 191 11.94 -7.10 -4.45
N THR A 192 13.23 -7.43 -4.49
CA THR A 192 14.20 -7.11 -3.45
C THR A 192 15.20 -6.09 -3.99
N VAL A 193 15.34 -4.97 -3.29
CA VAL A 193 16.52 -4.11 -3.41
C VAL A 193 17.50 -4.48 -2.32
N ARG A 194 18.66 -5.01 -2.75
CA ARG A 194 19.71 -5.49 -1.85
C ARG A 194 20.46 -4.37 -1.16
N ASP A 195 20.69 -3.25 -1.84
CA ASP A 195 21.28 -2.05 -1.24
C ASP A 195 20.68 -0.79 -1.87
N VAL A 196 19.97 -0.01 -1.06
CA VAL A 196 19.38 1.27 -1.41
C VAL A 196 20.46 2.28 -1.77
N GLY A 197 21.68 2.18 -1.23
CA GLY A 197 22.76 3.11 -1.56
C GLY A 197 23.19 3.04 -3.03
N THR A 198 23.08 1.87 -3.66
CA THR A 198 23.65 1.60 -4.99
C THR A 198 22.59 1.23 -6.05
N ALA A 199 21.36 0.93 -5.65
CA ALA A 199 20.34 0.46 -6.59
C ALA A 199 19.89 1.56 -7.57
N ALA A 200 19.96 1.29 -8.87
CA ALA A 200 19.59 2.23 -9.93
C ALA A 200 18.08 2.54 -10.02
N VAL A 201 17.22 1.75 -9.37
CA VAL A 201 15.76 1.95 -9.38
C VAL A 201 15.33 3.28 -8.74
N PHE A 202 16.09 3.80 -7.78
CA PHE A 202 15.68 4.98 -7.03
C PHE A 202 16.20 6.25 -7.69
N ASP A 203 15.27 7.18 -7.93
CA ASP A 203 15.63 8.58 -8.03
C ASP A 203 16.25 9.07 -6.71
N GLU A 204 16.93 10.19 -6.81
CA GLU A 204 17.78 10.70 -5.74
C GLU A 204 16.99 11.15 -4.50
N ALA A 205 15.82 11.73 -4.71
CA ALA A 205 14.93 12.14 -3.62
C ALA A 205 14.37 10.93 -2.86
N SER A 206 13.96 9.88 -3.59
CA SER A 206 13.50 8.62 -3.03
C SER A 206 14.61 7.91 -2.26
N ARG A 207 15.81 7.81 -2.84
CA ARG A 207 16.98 7.22 -2.18
C ARG A 207 17.27 7.92 -0.86
N ARG A 208 17.29 9.25 -0.85
CA ARG A 208 17.47 10.04 0.36
C ARG A 208 16.40 9.76 1.41
N ALA A 209 15.12 9.77 1.04
CA ALA A 209 14.02 9.53 1.97
C ALA A 209 14.13 8.14 2.63
N ILE A 210 14.52 7.12 1.86
CA ILE A 210 14.71 5.75 2.34
C ILE A 210 15.95 5.63 3.24
N LEU A 211 17.08 6.20 2.85
CA LEU A 211 18.31 6.17 3.66
C LEU A 211 18.18 6.95 4.97
N GLN A 212 17.48 8.09 4.96
CA GLN A 212 17.28 8.93 6.16
C GLN A 212 16.45 8.23 7.23
N THR A 213 15.56 7.30 6.85
CA THR A 213 14.83 6.46 7.82
C THR A 213 15.64 5.24 8.27
N GLY A 214 16.90 5.12 7.86
CA GLY A 214 17.78 4.00 8.21
C GLY A 214 17.62 2.77 7.32
N SER A 215 16.80 2.82 6.26
CA SER A 215 16.59 1.67 5.38
C SER A 215 17.72 1.58 4.34
N ARG A 216 18.56 0.55 4.48
CA ARG A 216 19.62 0.16 3.53
C ARG A 216 19.17 -0.89 2.52
N ALA A 217 18.09 -1.61 2.78
CA ALA A 217 17.49 -2.52 1.82
C ALA A 217 15.98 -2.55 1.99
N ALA A 218 15.28 -3.05 0.96
CA ALA A 218 13.83 -3.16 0.99
C ALA A 218 13.34 -4.35 0.17
N HIS A 219 12.19 -4.90 0.56
CA HIS A 219 11.54 -5.97 -0.17
C HIS A 219 10.04 -5.73 -0.24
N SER A 220 9.51 -5.72 -1.46
CA SER A 220 8.11 -5.41 -1.73
C SER A 220 7.38 -6.61 -2.30
N VAL A 221 6.19 -6.86 -1.76
CA VAL A 221 5.30 -7.96 -2.14
C VAL A 221 3.96 -7.38 -2.60
N PRO A 222 3.50 -7.69 -3.83
CA PRO A 222 2.22 -7.21 -4.30
C PRO A 222 1.04 -7.96 -3.65
N LEU A 223 -0.02 -7.22 -3.37
CA LEU A 223 -1.31 -7.75 -2.92
C LEU A 223 -2.20 -7.93 -4.14
N THR A 224 -2.33 -9.16 -4.65
CA THR A 224 -2.94 -9.42 -5.96
C THR A 224 -4.30 -10.09 -5.87
N SER A 225 -5.28 -9.61 -6.63
CA SER A 225 -6.55 -10.32 -6.81
C SER A 225 -6.36 -11.63 -7.60
N VAL A 226 -7.39 -12.48 -7.61
CA VAL A 226 -7.42 -13.71 -8.45
C VAL A 226 -7.16 -13.38 -9.94
N LYS A 227 -7.64 -12.22 -10.40
CA LYS A 227 -7.45 -11.73 -11.78
C LYS A 227 -6.06 -11.10 -12.01
N GLY A 228 -5.13 -11.19 -11.05
CA GLY A 228 -3.78 -10.63 -11.15
C GLY A 228 -3.72 -9.10 -11.05
N ARG A 229 -4.80 -8.43 -10.62
CA ARG A 229 -4.79 -6.98 -10.38
C ARG A 229 -4.08 -6.68 -9.06
N VAL A 230 -3.11 -5.77 -9.07
CA VAL A 230 -2.46 -5.28 -7.84
C VAL A 230 -3.42 -4.33 -7.13
N LEU A 231 -3.79 -4.68 -5.90
CA LEU A 231 -4.67 -3.91 -5.02
C LEU A 231 -3.91 -3.15 -3.94
N GLY A 232 -2.61 -3.43 -3.80
CA GLY A 232 -1.74 -2.81 -2.83
C GLY A 232 -0.37 -3.47 -2.80
N MET A 233 0.46 -3.02 -1.88
CA MET A 233 1.82 -3.48 -1.66
C MET A 233 2.06 -3.61 -0.16
N ILE A 234 2.81 -4.62 0.26
CA ILE A 234 3.44 -4.66 1.57
C ILE A 234 4.96 -4.64 1.37
N SER A 235 5.66 -3.80 2.13
CA SER A 235 7.11 -3.64 1.99
C SER A 235 7.81 -3.72 3.33
N SER A 236 8.87 -4.53 3.41
CA SER A 236 9.80 -4.55 4.54
C SER A 236 11.03 -3.71 4.23
N HIS A 237 11.57 -3.06 5.25
CA HIS A 237 12.73 -2.18 5.18
C HIS A 237 13.79 -2.68 6.16
N HIS A 238 15.07 -2.61 5.80
CA HIS A 238 16.14 -3.25 6.57
C HIS A 238 17.28 -2.29 6.81
N GLU A 239 17.85 -2.29 8.02
CA GLU A 239 18.97 -1.43 8.41
C GLU A 239 20.29 -1.79 7.74
N ARG A 240 20.38 -3.00 7.17
CA ARG A 240 21.55 -3.53 6.48
C ARG A 240 21.19 -4.00 5.07
N PRO A 241 22.16 -3.99 4.14
CA PRO A 241 21.98 -4.63 2.84
C PRO A 241 21.51 -6.09 2.98
N LEU A 242 20.66 -6.54 2.06
CA LEU A 242 20.14 -7.91 2.03
C LEU A 242 20.93 -8.79 1.06
N THR A 243 21.27 -10.01 1.48
CA THR A 243 21.79 -11.06 0.59
C THR A 243 20.64 -11.71 -0.21
N GLY A 244 19.47 -11.84 0.42
CA GLY A 244 18.24 -12.38 -0.16
C GLY A 244 17.34 -13.00 0.91
N PHE A 245 16.24 -13.62 0.47
CA PHE A 245 15.36 -14.43 1.33
C PHE A 245 15.43 -15.89 0.91
N SER A 246 15.26 -16.79 1.87
CA SER A 246 15.13 -18.22 1.59
C SER A 246 13.87 -18.53 0.78
N ARG A 247 13.84 -19.68 0.10
CA ARG A 247 12.65 -20.13 -0.64
C ARG A 247 11.38 -20.20 0.24
N PRO A 248 11.42 -20.77 1.46
CA PRO A 248 10.24 -20.79 2.33
C PRO A 248 9.73 -19.38 2.69
N GLN A 249 10.63 -18.42 2.94
CA GLN A 249 10.24 -17.03 3.20
C GLN A 249 9.55 -16.40 1.99
N LEU A 250 10.13 -16.52 0.79
CA LEU A 250 9.54 -15.99 -0.43
C LEU A 250 8.18 -16.62 -0.74
N THR A 251 8.02 -17.93 -0.52
CA THR A 251 6.73 -18.61 -0.66
C THR A 251 5.70 -18.10 0.34
N ALA A 252 6.08 -17.95 1.62
CA ALA A 252 5.19 -17.43 2.65
C ALA A 252 4.74 -15.98 2.37
N LEU A 253 5.66 -15.15 1.86
CA LEU A 253 5.37 -13.78 1.44
C LEU A 253 4.42 -13.75 0.23
N HIS A 254 4.70 -14.56 -0.80
CA HIS A 254 3.83 -14.68 -1.97
C HIS A 254 2.40 -15.09 -1.58
N GLN A 255 2.28 -16.10 -0.72
CA GLN A 255 0.99 -16.58 -0.24
C GLN A 255 0.26 -15.48 0.54
N THR A 256 0.96 -14.76 1.41
CA THR A 256 0.41 -13.61 2.15
C THR A 256 -0.14 -12.55 1.19
N GLY A 257 0.63 -12.19 0.15
CA GLY A 257 0.21 -11.23 -0.86
C GLY A 257 -1.03 -11.68 -1.63
N SER A 258 -1.09 -12.97 -2.00
CA SER A 258 -2.23 -13.56 -2.70
C SER A 258 -3.48 -13.61 -1.82
N ASP A 259 -3.36 -14.04 -0.56
CA ASP A 259 -4.50 -14.20 0.35
C ASP A 259 -5.12 -12.85 0.69
N VAL A 260 -4.29 -11.87 1.05
CA VAL A 260 -4.73 -10.51 1.35
C VAL A 260 -5.25 -9.82 0.11
N GLY A 261 -4.66 -10.07 -1.07
CA GLY A 261 -5.18 -9.54 -2.33
C GLY A 261 -6.57 -10.09 -2.70
N ARG A 262 -6.84 -11.38 -2.45
CA ARG A 262 -8.19 -11.94 -2.60
C ARG A 262 -9.17 -11.32 -1.61
N TRP A 263 -8.76 -11.15 -0.36
CA TRP A 263 -9.57 -10.52 0.66
C TRP A 263 -9.86 -9.04 0.34
N LEU A 264 -8.88 -8.27 -0.14
CA LEU A 264 -9.08 -6.88 -0.57
C LEU A 264 -10.05 -6.77 -1.75
N SER A 265 -10.02 -7.73 -2.68
CA SER A 265 -11.01 -7.79 -3.76
C SER A 265 -12.40 -8.03 -3.20
N TRP A 266 -12.56 -9.01 -2.31
CA TRP A 266 -13.83 -9.28 -1.65
C TRP A 266 -14.35 -8.06 -0.85
N HIS A 267 -13.48 -7.39 -0.09
CA HIS A 267 -13.83 -6.21 0.68
C HIS A 267 -14.33 -5.08 -0.22
N TRP A 268 -13.68 -4.86 -1.37
CA TRP A 268 -14.18 -3.94 -2.38
C TRP A 268 -15.55 -4.37 -2.89
N ASP A 269 -15.66 -5.59 -3.41
CA ASP A 269 -16.85 -6.10 -4.09
C ASP A 269 -18.06 -6.31 -3.16
N THR A 270 -17.84 -6.35 -1.84
CA THR A 270 -18.89 -6.56 -0.83
C THR A 270 -19.06 -5.34 0.06
N VAL A 271 -18.09 -5.06 0.94
CA VAL A 271 -18.22 -4.03 1.99
C VAL A 271 -18.28 -2.61 1.39
N VAL A 272 -17.40 -2.31 0.42
CA VAL A 272 -17.37 -0.98 -0.21
C VAL A 272 -18.58 -0.79 -1.13
N LEU A 273 -18.99 -1.80 -1.89
CA LEU A 273 -20.18 -1.69 -2.72
C LEU A 273 -21.49 -1.67 -1.90
N ASP A 274 -21.55 -2.32 -0.72
CA ASP A 274 -22.67 -2.14 0.23
C ASP A 274 -22.70 -0.69 0.78
N ALA A 275 -21.54 -0.06 1.00
CA ALA A 275 -21.47 1.33 1.40
C ALA A 275 -21.95 2.28 0.28
N LEU A 276 -21.64 1.98 -0.98
CA LEU A 276 -22.18 2.73 -2.13
C LEU A 276 -23.70 2.54 -2.27
N GLU A 277 -24.19 1.32 -2.13
CA GLU A 277 -25.64 1.02 -2.14
C GLU A 277 -26.37 1.84 -1.06
N ARG A 278 -25.82 1.89 0.16
CA ARG A 278 -26.36 2.72 1.25
C ARG A 278 -26.31 4.21 0.92
N LEU A 279 -25.19 4.68 0.39
CA LEU A 279 -25.04 6.08 -0.02
C LEU A 279 -26.14 6.47 -1.04
N HIS A 280 -26.44 5.58 -1.98
CA HIS A 280 -27.48 5.79 -2.96
C HIS A 280 -28.88 5.84 -2.32
N ALA A 281 -29.20 4.90 -1.44
CA ALA A 281 -30.48 4.91 -0.71
C ALA A 281 -30.66 6.18 0.16
N GLU A 282 -29.59 6.63 0.83
CA GLU A 282 -29.58 7.86 1.62
C GLU A 282 -29.80 9.10 0.74
N ALA A 283 -29.17 9.14 -0.44
CA ALA A 283 -29.35 10.24 -1.37
C ALA A 283 -30.79 10.32 -1.90
N LEU A 284 -31.39 9.18 -2.26
CA LEU A 284 -32.78 9.12 -2.71
C LEU A 284 -33.76 9.53 -1.61
N GLY A 285 -33.52 9.12 -0.35
CA GLY A 285 -34.35 9.50 0.79
C GLY A 285 -34.21 10.96 1.23
N ALA A 286 -33.12 11.64 0.86
CA ALA A 286 -32.92 13.07 1.12
C ALA A 286 -33.53 13.98 0.05
N CYS A 287 -33.82 13.44 -1.14
CA CYS A 287 -34.45 14.17 -2.25
C CYS A 287 -35.99 14.00 -2.30
N GLY A 288 -36.57 13.24 -1.37
CA GLY A 288 -38.01 12.98 -1.27
C GLY A 288 -38.70 13.73 -0.14
#